data_AF-A0A7V0U179-F1
#
_entry.id   AF-A0A7V0U179-F1
#
_cell.length_a   1.000
_cell.length_b   1.000
_cell.length_c   1.000
_cell.angle_alpha   90.00
_cell.angle_beta   90.00
_cell.angle_gamma   90.00
#
_symmetry.space_group_name_H-M   'P 1'
#
loop_
_entity.id
_entity.type
_entity.pdbx_description
1 polymer ?
#
loop_
_entity_poly.entity_id
_entity_poly.type
_entity_poly.pdbx_seq_one_letter_code
_entity_poly.pdbx_strand_id
1 'polypeptide(L)'
;MEQTEDYILIDGQGQWWYEGNQIIHPEVLALFKSSLIVDPAGGNYFIDYKGKRAPVRVEKTPFFIHDIEVKRNGEGDPLEIILVLDDGTREILVPSTLALDDSGALRARVKNDRFAARCLPTAHFRLAELLREDEGVFFLVLAGHKYRLESRT
;
A
#
# COMPACT_ATOMS: atom_id res chain seq x y z
N MET A 1 15.44 29.17 15.84
CA MET A 1 15.63 28.86 14.41
C MET A 1 15.22 27.41 14.26
N GLU A 2 13.95 27.17 13.92
CA GLU A 2 13.47 25.81 13.65
C GLU A 2 14.26 25.28 12.46
N GLN A 3 15.06 24.24 12.67
CA GLN A 3 15.62 23.48 11.56
C GLN A 3 14.45 22.80 10.88
N THR A 4 14.01 23.35 9.74
CA THR A 4 13.14 22.62 8.83
C THR A 4 13.99 21.46 8.30
N GLU A 5 13.78 20.26 8.84
CA GLU A 5 14.46 19.07 8.31
C GLU A 5 14.14 18.95 6.81
N ASP A 6 15.17 18.77 5.99
CA ASP A 6 15.05 18.62 4.55
C ASP A 6 14.55 17.19 4.24
N TYR A 7 13.22 17.02 4.14
CA TYR A 7 12.59 15.73 3.91
C TYR A 7 11.56 15.78 2.79
N ILE A 8 11.33 14.61 2.20
CA ILE A 8 10.24 14.36 1.27
C ILE A 8 9.07 13.77 2.06
N LEU A 9 7.85 14.20 1.78
CA LEU A 9 6.64 13.71 2.44
C LEU A 9 5.79 12.89 1.47
N ILE A 10 5.30 11.74 1.92
CA ILE A 10 4.18 11.02 1.31
C ILE A 10 2.98 11.22 2.24
N ASP A 11 1.95 11.90 1.75
CA ASP A 11 0.75 12.15 2.53
C ASP A 11 -0.19 10.92 2.59
N GLY A 12 -1.29 11.06 3.35
CA GLY A 12 -2.30 10.02 3.51
C GLY A 12 -3.08 9.65 2.24
N GLN A 13 -2.84 10.33 1.11
CA GLN A 13 -3.42 10.05 -0.20
C GLN A 13 -2.38 9.55 -1.22
N GLY A 14 -1.11 9.41 -0.81
CA GLY A 14 -0.02 8.97 -1.68
C GLY A 14 0.60 10.07 -2.53
N GLN A 15 0.24 11.33 -2.29
CA GLN A 15 0.87 12.45 -2.98
C GLN A 15 2.22 12.76 -2.35
N TRP A 16 3.17 13.14 -3.19
CA TRP A 16 4.53 13.44 -2.78
C TRP A 16 4.72 14.95 -2.67
N TRP A 17 5.40 15.38 -1.61
CA TRP A 17 5.63 16.79 -1.32
C TRP A 17 7.09 17.03 -0.94
N TYR A 18 7.61 18.20 -1.32
CA TYR A 18 8.93 18.68 -0.93
C TYR A 18 8.90 20.19 -0.75
N GLU A 19 9.35 20.69 0.40
CA GLU A 19 9.31 22.11 0.77
C GLU A 19 7.93 22.77 0.54
N GLY A 20 6.85 22.04 0.85
CA GLY A 20 5.46 22.50 0.69
C GLY A 20 4.93 22.46 -0.75
N ASN A 21 5.75 22.08 -1.73
CA ASN A 21 5.34 21.94 -3.12
C ASN A 21 5.02 20.48 -3.45
N GLN A 22 3.89 20.26 -4.12
CA GLN A 22 3.53 18.93 -4.61
C GLN A 22 4.44 18.53 -5.77
N ILE A 23 5.01 17.32 -5.68
CA ILE A 23 5.76 16.69 -6.75
C ILE A 23 4.76 16.01 -7.68
N ILE A 24 4.55 16.59 -8.86
CA ILE A 24 3.57 16.09 -9.85
C ILE A 24 4.22 15.50 -11.11
N HIS A 25 5.52 15.73 -11.31
CA HIS A 25 6.23 15.28 -12.50
C HIS A 25 6.33 13.75 -12.51
N PRO A 26 5.73 13.04 -13.49
CA PRO A 26 5.65 11.58 -13.48
C PRO A 26 7.01 10.88 -13.43
N GLU A 27 8.02 11.41 -14.14
CA GLU A 27 9.37 10.87 -14.15
C GLU A 27 10.05 10.96 -12.78
N VAL A 28 9.82 12.06 -12.06
CA VAL A 28 10.35 12.27 -10.69
C VAL A 28 9.67 11.32 -9.71
N LEU A 29 8.34 11.19 -9.80
CA LEU A 29 7.57 10.26 -8.98
C LEU A 29 8.00 8.81 -9.20
N ALA A 30 8.16 8.40 -10.46
CA ALA A 30 8.65 7.06 -10.81
C ALA A 30 10.06 6.81 -10.24
N LEU A 31 10.97 7.78 -10.39
CA LEU A 31 12.31 7.71 -9.82
C LEU A 31 12.24 7.53 -8.30
N PHE A 32 11.48 8.37 -7.60
CA PHE A 32 11.37 8.35 -6.15
C PHE A 32 10.78 7.03 -5.66
N LYS A 33 9.69 6.56 -6.27
CA LYS A 33 9.10 5.25 -5.96
C LYS A 33 10.09 4.10 -6.15
N SER A 34 10.81 4.08 -7.27
CA SER A 34 11.80 3.03 -7.55
C SER A 34 13.03 3.05 -6.62
N SER A 35 13.35 4.23 -6.09
CA SER A 35 14.52 4.47 -5.22
C SER A 35 14.16 4.41 -3.73
N LEU A 36 12.88 4.15 -3.41
CA LEU A 36 12.41 4.11 -2.04
C LEU A 36 12.91 2.85 -1.34
N ILE A 37 13.57 3.05 -0.21
CA ILE A 37 14.05 2.01 0.69
C ILE A 37 13.49 2.21 2.10
N VAL A 38 13.42 1.12 2.85
CA VAL A 38 13.19 1.12 4.29
C VAL A 38 14.48 0.68 4.97
N ASP A 39 14.80 1.24 6.13
CA ASP A 39 15.94 0.80 6.91
C ASP A 39 15.80 -0.66 7.40
N PRO A 40 16.91 -1.36 7.72
CA PRO A 40 16.85 -2.75 8.18
C PRO A 40 16.07 -2.94 9.49
N ALA A 41 16.06 -1.92 10.36
CA ALA A 41 15.29 -1.94 11.60
C ALA A 41 13.78 -1.83 11.35
N GLY A 42 13.37 -1.33 10.18
CA GLY A 42 12.00 -1.01 9.86
C GLY A 42 11.57 0.34 10.45
N GLY A 43 10.77 1.07 9.68
CA GLY A 43 10.09 2.29 10.14
C GLY A 43 10.67 3.59 9.62
N ASN A 44 11.91 3.62 9.11
CA ASN A 44 12.47 4.81 8.48
C ASN A 44 12.61 4.63 6.97
N TYR A 45 12.04 5.57 6.21
CA TYR A 45 12.03 5.53 4.75
C TYR A 45 13.00 6.54 4.15
N PHE A 46 13.59 6.18 3.01
CA PHE A 46 14.55 7.02 2.33
C PHE A 46 14.49 6.85 0.83
N ILE A 47 14.78 7.91 0.09
CA ILE A 47 15.18 7.82 -1.31
C ILE A 47 16.68 7.56 -1.33
N ASP A 48 17.10 6.43 -1.88
CA ASP A 48 18.50 6.11 -2.14
C ASP A 48 18.76 6.11 -3.65
N TYR A 49 19.46 7.16 -4.12
CA TYR A 49 19.73 7.35 -5.53
C TYR A 49 21.11 7.96 -5.77
N LYS A 50 21.93 7.29 -6.59
CA LYS A 50 23.28 7.73 -6.98
C LYS A 50 24.18 8.11 -5.79
N GLY A 51 24.11 7.31 -4.72
CA GLY A 51 24.93 7.53 -3.51
C GLY A 51 24.47 8.69 -2.63
N LYS A 52 23.29 9.27 -2.91
CA LYS A 52 22.63 10.25 -2.05
C LYS A 52 21.42 9.60 -1.40
N ARG A 53 21.24 9.91 -0.11
CA ARG A 53 20.11 9.45 0.68
C ARG A 53 19.33 10.64 1.19
N ALA A 54 18.04 10.71 0.87
CA ALA A 54 17.12 11.73 1.37
C ALA A 54 16.05 11.09 2.27
N PRO A 55 15.76 11.65 3.45
CA PRO A 55 14.74 11.10 4.35
C PRO A 55 13.34 11.29 3.75
N VAL A 56 12.49 10.28 3.95
CA VAL A 56 11.09 10.28 3.54
C VAL A 56 10.23 10.11 4.79
N ARG A 57 9.35 11.08 5.03
CA ARG A 57 8.28 10.97 6.02
C ARG A 57 7.03 10.43 5.34
N VAL A 58 6.35 9.51 6.01
CA VAL A 58 5.16 8.84 5.50
C VAL A 58 4.05 8.99 6.52
N GLU A 59 2.94 9.61 6.14
CA GLU A 59 1.82 9.80 7.06
C GLU A 59 1.09 8.49 7.38
N LYS A 60 0.91 7.63 6.36
CA LYS A 60 0.18 6.36 6.47
C LYS A 60 0.99 5.20 5.93
N THR A 61 1.15 5.12 4.62
CA THR A 61 1.89 4.07 3.95
C THR A 61 2.67 4.61 2.75
N PRO A 62 3.82 4.02 2.41
CA PRO A 62 4.62 4.48 1.26
C PRO A 62 3.99 4.13 -0.10
N PHE A 63 3.07 3.18 -0.13
CA PHE A 63 2.33 2.76 -1.33
C PHE A 63 0.84 2.80 -1.06
N PHE A 64 0.07 2.92 -2.14
CA PHE A 64 -1.38 2.92 -2.10
C PHE A 64 -1.94 1.98 -3.16
N ILE A 65 -3.03 1.30 -2.83
CA ILE A 65 -3.79 0.45 -3.75
C ILE A 65 -4.93 1.31 -4.29
N HIS A 66 -4.88 1.68 -5.56
CA HIS A 66 -5.90 2.53 -6.17
C HIS A 66 -7.07 1.72 -6.71
N ASP A 67 -6.79 0.50 -7.16
CA ASP A 67 -7.81 -0.41 -7.66
C ASP A 67 -7.42 -1.89 -7.47
N ILE A 68 -8.37 -2.78 -7.72
CA ILE A 68 -8.14 -4.23 -7.74
C ILE A 68 -8.73 -4.87 -9.00
N GLU A 69 -8.16 -5.99 -9.41
CA GLU A 69 -8.73 -6.88 -10.40
C GLU A 69 -8.94 -8.25 -9.79
N VAL A 70 -10.09 -8.87 -10.07
CA VAL A 70 -10.45 -10.16 -9.50
C VAL A 70 -10.54 -11.17 -10.63
N LYS A 71 -9.63 -12.13 -10.64
CA LYS A 71 -9.76 -13.31 -11.51
C LYS A 71 -10.68 -14.30 -10.83
N ARG A 72 -11.65 -14.81 -11.59
CA ARG A 72 -12.66 -15.75 -11.09
C ARG A 72 -12.57 -17.07 -11.84
N ASN A 73 -12.96 -18.17 -11.20
CA ASN A 73 -13.12 -19.46 -11.85
C ASN A 73 -14.40 -19.49 -12.72
N GLY A 74 -14.67 -20.63 -13.37
CA GLY A 74 -15.89 -20.81 -14.18
C GLY A 74 -17.21 -20.77 -13.40
N GLU A 75 -17.15 -20.90 -12.07
CA GLU A 75 -18.29 -20.82 -11.15
C GLU A 75 -18.50 -19.40 -10.60
N GLY A 76 -17.57 -18.47 -10.90
CA GLY A 76 -17.62 -17.08 -10.45
C GLY A 76 -16.88 -16.81 -9.14
N ASP A 77 -16.26 -17.81 -8.51
CA ASP A 77 -15.52 -17.63 -7.27
C ASP A 77 -14.16 -16.95 -7.49
N PRO A 78 -13.73 -16.03 -6.61
CA PRO A 78 -12.40 -15.44 -6.66
C PRO A 78 -11.29 -16.50 -6.60
N LEU A 79 -10.40 -16.50 -7.59
CA LEU A 79 -9.18 -17.32 -7.62
C LEU A 79 -7.94 -16.51 -7.26
N GLU A 80 -7.86 -15.29 -7.76
CA GLU A 80 -6.71 -14.41 -7.58
C GLU A 80 -7.18 -12.96 -7.56
N ILE A 81 -6.55 -12.14 -6.71
CA ILE A 81 -6.77 -10.71 -6.67
C ILE A 81 -5.46 -10.03 -7.04
N ILE A 82 -5.49 -9.16 -8.04
CA ILE A 82 -4.37 -8.33 -8.45
C ILE A 82 -4.61 -6.94 -7.89
N LEU A 83 -3.65 -6.45 -7.11
CA LEU A 83 -3.60 -5.09 -6.61
C LEU A 83 -3.00 -4.19 -7.70
N VAL A 84 -3.66 -3.06 -7.97
CA VAL A 84 -3.13 -2.03 -8.84
C VAL A 84 -2.65 -0.87 -7.96
N LEU A 85 -1.35 -0.61 -8.00
CA LEU A 85 -0.67 0.31 -7.08
C LEU A 85 -0.54 1.72 -7.66
N ASP A 86 -0.32 2.70 -6.79
CA ASP A 86 -0.16 4.12 -7.13
C ASP A 86 1.11 4.43 -7.95
N ASP A 87 2.07 3.51 -8.00
CA ASP A 87 3.25 3.55 -8.87
C ASP A 87 3.00 2.91 -10.26
N GLY A 88 1.76 2.49 -10.54
CA GLY A 88 1.35 1.84 -11.79
C GLY A 88 1.70 0.35 -11.89
N THR A 89 2.36 -0.21 -10.88
CA THR A 89 2.66 -1.64 -10.85
C THR A 89 1.45 -2.48 -10.44
N ARG A 90 1.50 -3.77 -10.78
CA ARG A 90 0.45 -4.75 -10.50
C ARG A 90 1.05 -5.93 -9.79
N GLU A 91 0.47 -6.29 -8.65
CA GLU A 91 0.99 -7.36 -7.79
C GLU A 91 -0.15 -8.27 -7.34
N ILE A 92 0.10 -9.57 -7.25
CA ILE A 92 -0.90 -10.51 -6.70
C ILE A 92 -0.99 -10.26 -5.20
N LEU A 93 -2.22 -10.10 -4.69
CA LEU A 93 -2.48 -10.01 -3.26
C LEU A 93 -2.01 -11.30 -2.57
N VAL A 94 -1.13 -11.16 -1.58
CA VAL A 94 -0.84 -12.22 -0.62
C VAL A 94 -1.91 -12.16 0.48
N PRO A 95 -2.90 -13.08 0.52
CA PRO A 95 -4.10 -12.91 1.35
C PRO A 95 -3.82 -12.84 2.85
N SER A 96 -2.79 -13.54 3.32
CA SER A 96 -2.36 -13.52 4.73
C SER A 96 -1.78 -12.19 5.19
N THR A 97 -1.51 -11.26 4.26
CA THR A 97 -1.00 -9.92 4.58
C THR A 97 -2.11 -8.87 4.66
N LEU A 98 -3.34 -9.24 4.29
CA LEU A 98 -4.48 -8.34 4.30
C LEU A 98 -4.93 -8.06 5.75
N ALA A 99 -4.98 -6.78 6.09
CA ALA A 99 -5.33 -6.31 7.42
C ALA A 99 -6.16 -5.02 7.36
N LEU A 100 -6.84 -4.73 8.46
CA LEU A 100 -7.38 -3.40 8.73
C LEU A 100 -6.35 -2.59 9.52
N ASP A 101 -6.17 -1.33 9.15
CA ASP A 101 -5.43 -0.36 9.96
C ASP A 101 -6.29 0.29 11.05
N ASP A 102 -5.66 1.16 11.85
CA ASP A 102 -6.25 1.89 12.96
C ASP A 102 -7.49 2.72 12.59
N SER A 103 -7.59 3.12 11.33
CA SER A 103 -8.70 3.90 10.79
C SER A 103 -9.74 3.05 10.05
N GLY A 104 -9.57 1.72 10.05
CA GLY A 104 -10.45 0.79 9.36
C GLY A 104 -10.21 0.68 7.85
N ALA A 105 -9.11 1.23 7.32
CA ALA A 105 -8.78 1.04 5.92
C ALA A 105 -8.07 -0.31 5.71
N LEU A 106 -8.41 -0.96 4.59
CA LEU A 106 -7.76 -2.21 4.18
C LEU A 106 -6.33 -1.89 3.72
N ARG A 107 -5.38 -2.72 4.15
CA ARG A 107 -3.99 -2.66 3.70
C ARG A 107 -3.44 -4.06 3.43
N ALA A 108 -2.49 -4.13 2.52
CA ALA A 108 -1.76 -5.36 2.20
C ALA A 108 -0.25 -5.09 2.16
N ARG A 109 0.55 -6.15 2.13
CA ARG A 109 1.99 -6.03 1.92
C ARG A 109 2.33 -6.19 0.44
N VAL A 110 3.25 -5.36 -0.04
CA VAL A 110 3.64 -5.24 -1.45
C VAL A 110 5.17 -5.17 -1.58
N LYS A 111 5.66 -5.25 -2.82
CA LYS A 111 7.09 -5.23 -3.17
C LYS A 111 7.85 -6.34 -2.44
N ASN A 112 7.33 -7.57 -2.50
CA ASN A 112 7.86 -8.74 -1.79
C ASN A 112 7.86 -8.56 -0.27
N ASP A 113 6.70 -8.18 0.27
CA ASP A 113 6.51 -7.99 1.72
C ASP A 113 7.47 -6.95 2.33
N ARG A 114 7.94 -5.97 1.55
CA ARG A 114 8.83 -4.90 2.02
C ARG A 114 8.06 -3.70 2.53
N PHE A 115 6.93 -3.39 1.90
CA PHE A 115 6.15 -2.19 2.20
C PHE A 115 4.69 -2.51 2.48
N ALA A 116 4.06 -1.69 3.32
CA ALA A 116 2.62 -1.67 3.43
C ALA A 116 2.04 -0.81 2.31
N ALA A 117 0.89 -1.24 1.77
CA ALA A 117 0.09 -0.46 0.84
C ALA A 117 -1.34 -0.35 1.36
N ARG A 118 -1.81 0.87 1.56
CA ARG A 118 -3.16 1.17 2.03
C ARG A 118 -4.12 1.33 0.85
N CYS A 119 -5.32 0.80 0.97
CA CYS A 119 -6.36 1.00 -0.04
C CYS A 119 -6.83 2.45 -0.04
N LEU A 120 -6.89 3.03 -1.23
CA LEU A 120 -7.72 4.20 -1.49
C LEU A 120 -9.21 3.80 -1.50
N PRO A 121 -10.14 4.76 -1.37
CA PRO A 121 -11.55 4.47 -1.20
C PRO A 121 -12.12 3.48 -2.24
N THR A 122 -11.80 3.66 -3.53
CA THR A 122 -12.27 2.77 -4.60
C THR A 122 -11.81 1.33 -4.39
N ALA A 123 -10.51 1.09 -4.22
CA ALA A 123 -9.98 -0.25 -3.94
C ALA A 123 -10.53 -0.83 -2.64
N HIS A 124 -10.71 0.01 -1.61
CA HIS A 124 -11.23 -0.42 -0.31
C HIS A 124 -12.62 -1.02 -0.44
N PHE A 125 -13.56 -0.30 -1.06
CA PHE A 125 -14.92 -0.81 -1.24
C PHE A 125 -14.95 -2.07 -2.10
N ARG A 126 -14.24 -2.08 -3.23
CA ARG A 126 -14.18 -3.26 -4.12
C ARG A 126 -13.60 -4.49 -3.44
N LEU A 127 -12.57 -4.32 -2.60
CA LEU A 127 -11.97 -5.42 -1.85
C LEU A 127 -12.87 -5.87 -0.71
N ALA A 128 -13.55 -4.94 -0.03
CA ALA A 128 -14.48 -5.23 1.05
C ALA A 128 -15.67 -6.08 0.58
N GLU A 129 -16.15 -5.92 -0.65
CA GLU A 129 -17.21 -6.76 -1.24
C GLU A 129 -16.83 -8.26 -1.33
N LEU A 130 -15.54 -8.56 -1.34
CA LEU A 130 -15.03 -9.94 -1.38
C LEU A 130 -14.90 -10.55 0.02
N LEU A 131 -15.02 -9.74 1.07
CA LEU A 131 -14.93 -10.20 2.44
C LEU A 131 -16.24 -10.89 2.88
N ARG A 132 -16.09 -11.79 3.84
CA ARG A 132 -17.18 -12.46 4.54
C ARG A 132 -17.02 -12.20 6.02
N GLU A 133 -18.11 -11.85 6.68
CA GLU A 133 -18.16 -11.70 8.13
C GLU A 133 -18.78 -12.95 8.74
N ASP A 134 -18.18 -13.44 9.82
CA ASP A 134 -18.65 -14.57 10.59
C ASP A 134 -18.30 -14.30 12.06
N GLU A 135 -19.32 -14.14 12.90
CA GLU A 135 -19.21 -13.78 14.32
C GLU A 135 -18.30 -12.55 14.60
N GLY A 136 -18.42 -11.49 13.77
CA GLY A 136 -17.62 -10.27 13.90
C GLY A 136 -16.17 -10.40 13.44
N VAL A 137 -15.81 -11.52 12.80
CA VAL A 137 -14.50 -11.75 12.19
C VAL A 137 -14.62 -11.69 10.68
N PHE A 138 -13.77 -10.89 10.05
CA PHE A 138 -13.70 -10.79 8.59
C PHE A 138 -12.74 -11.83 8.00
N PHE A 139 -13.14 -12.39 6.88
CA PHE A 139 -12.38 -13.37 6.13
C PHE A 139 -12.41 -13.07 4.63
N LEU A 140 -11.30 -13.30 3.95
CA LEU A 140 -11.23 -13.37 2.50
C LEU A 140 -11.24 -14.85 2.09
N VAL A 141 -12.15 -15.23 1.20
CA VAL A 141 -12.14 -16.56 0.57
C VAL A 141 -11.55 -16.44 -0.83
N LEU A 142 -10.42 -17.10 -1.06
CA LEU A 142 -9.70 -17.05 -2.33
C LEU A 142 -9.23 -18.45 -2.71
N ALA A 143 -9.56 -18.89 -3.92
CA ALA A 143 -9.27 -20.24 -4.42
C ALA A 143 -9.69 -21.35 -3.42
N GLY A 144 -10.88 -21.21 -2.80
CA GLY A 144 -11.41 -22.16 -1.82
C GLY A 144 -10.77 -22.11 -0.43
N HIS A 145 -9.79 -21.24 -0.19
CA HIS A 145 -9.12 -21.10 1.11
C HIS A 145 -9.65 -19.87 1.86
N LYS A 146 -9.89 -20.01 3.17
CA LYS A 146 -10.38 -18.94 4.07
C LYS A 146 -9.18 -18.28 4.77
N TYR A 147 -8.98 -16.99 4.56
CA TYR A 147 -7.93 -16.18 5.17
C TYR A 147 -8.56 -15.18 6.13
N ARG A 148 -8.19 -15.23 7.41
CA ARG A 148 -8.66 -14.27 8.41
C ARG A 148 -7.98 -12.92 8.20
N LEU A 149 -8.76 -11.85 8.28
CA LEU A 149 -8.22 -10.50 8.33
C LEU A 149 -7.73 -10.21 9.75
N GLU A 150 -6.50 -9.72 9.85
CA GLU A 150 -5.97 -9.23 11.11
C GLU A 150 -6.31 -7.75 11.29
N SER A 151 -6.49 -7.34 12.54
CA SER A 151 -6.43 -5.93 12.91
C SER A 151 -5.00 -5.65 13.33
N ARG A 152 -4.29 -4.81 12.57
CA ARG A 152 -2.90 -4.47 12.87
C ARG A 152 -2.76 -2.96 12.87
N THR A 153 -2.45 -2.42 14.04
CA THR A 153 -2.03 -1.03 14.24
C THR A 153 -0.83 -0.67 13.36
#